data_AF-X0YLY5-F1
#
_entry.id   AF-X0YLY5-F1
#
_cell.length_a   1.000
_cell.length_b   1.000
_cell.length_c   1.000
_cell.angle_alpha   90.00
_cell.angle_beta   90.00
_cell.angle_gamma   90.00
#
_symmetry.space_group_name_H-M   'P 1'
#
loop_
_entity.id
_entity.type
_entity.pdbx_description
1 polymer ?
#
loop_
_entity_poly.entity_id
_entity_poly.type
_entity_poly.pdbx_seq_one_letter_code
_entity_poly.pdbx_strand_id
1 'polypeptide(L)' 'CTFVRNGKEYNREETLAHIQKKYEYAKRRITSAEDFIKYTVTKSSLSGQPYKVVCDGHKVLSAEWFMAELRRFRGKNPK' A
#
# COMPACT_ATOMS: atom_id res chain seq x y z
N CYS A 1 8.33 -10.40 1.03
CA CYS A 1 7.13 -9.95 0.30
C CYS A 1 7.54 -9.01 -0.83
N THR A 2 6.82 -9.07 -1.95
CA THR A 2 7.07 -8.26 -3.16
C THR A 2 5.80 -7.49 -3.54
N PHE A 3 5.95 -6.24 -3.98
CA PHE A 3 4.83 -5.41 -4.40
C PHE A 3 4.58 -5.59 -5.89
N VAL A 4 3.32 -5.71 -6.29
CA VAL A 4 2.94 -5.92 -7.69
C VAL A 4 2.03 -4.79 -8.15
N ARG A 5 2.48 -4.06 -9.17
CA ARG A 5 1.76 -2.96 -9.79
C ARG A 5 1.67 -3.16 -11.30
N ASN A 6 0.46 -3.11 -11.84
CA ASN A 6 0.19 -3.31 -13.27
C ASN A 6 0.83 -4.60 -13.82
N GLY A 7 0.79 -5.68 -13.05
CA GLY A 7 1.36 -6.98 -13.41
C GLY A 7 2.87 -7.12 -13.27
N LYS A 8 3.59 -6.07 -12.87
CA LYS A 8 5.05 -6.10 -12.65
C LYS A 8 5.37 -6.12 -11.16
N GLU A 9 6.38 -6.90 -10.80
CA GLU A 9 6.92 -6.97 -9.46
C GLU A 9 7.94 -5.86 -9.23
N TYR A 10 7.93 -5.28 -8.03
CA TYR A 10 8.81 -4.20 -7.62
C TYR A 10 9.44 -4.55 -6.27
N ASN A 11 10.73 -4.27 -6.15
CA ASN A 11 11.47 -4.49 -4.92
C ASN A 11 11.08 -3.45 -3.85
N ARG A 12 11.69 -3.55 -2.66
CA ARG A 12 11.39 -2.67 -1.53
C ARG A 12 11.69 -1.20 -1.82
N GLU A 13 12.85 -0.89 -2.39
CA GLU A 13 13.30 0.48 -2.65
C GLU A 13 12.41 1.15 -3.71
N GLU A 14 12.11 0.45 -4.80
CA GLU A 14 11.22 0.91 -5.86
C GLU A 14 9.80 1.17 -5.34
N THR A 15 9.31 0.25 -4.48
CA THR A 15 8.00 0.38 -3.86
C THR A 15 7.94 1.58 -2.93
N LEU A 16 8.97 1.79 -2.10
CA LEU A 16 9.05 2.94 -1.21
C LEU A 16 9.08 4.26 -1.99
N ALA A 17 9.90 4.35 -3.03
CA ALA A 17 9.93 5.53 -3.90
C ALA A 17 8.56 5.80 -4.55
N HIS A 18 7.86 4.75 -4.98
CA HIS A 18 6.50 4.86 -5.53
C HIS A 18 5.49 5.38 -4.51
N ILE A 19 5.50 4.81 -3.29
CA ILE A 19 4.59 5.20 -2.21
C ILE A 19 4.87 6.64 -1.78
N GLN A 20 6.14 7.01 -1.60
CA GLN A 20 6.54 8.38 -1.23
C GLN A 20 6.03 9.38 -2.26
N LYS A 21 6.24 9.10 -3.55
CA LYS A 21 5.73 9.95 -4.62
C LYS A 21 4.21 10.13 -4.52
N LYS A 22 3.44 9.04 -4.33
CA LYS A 22 1.99 9.12 -4.16
C LYS A 22 1.58 9.88 -2.89
N TYR A 23 2.32 9.70 -1.81
CA TYR A 23 2.10 10.43 -0.56
C TYR A 23 2.24 11.94 -0.77
N GLU A 24 3.31 12.40 -1.44
CA GLU A 24 3.49 13.84 -1.71
C GLU A 24 2.33 14.46 -2.49
N TYR A 25 1.74 13.74 -3.45
CA TYR A 25 0.55 14.20 -4.18
C TYR A 25 -0.73 14.18 -3.34
N ALA A 26 -0.86 13.23 -2.41
CA ALA A 26 -2.10 12.99 -1.67
C ALA A 26 -2.08 13.61 -0.26
N LYS A 27 -0.95 14.08 0.25
CA LYS A 27 -0.76 14.47 1.67
C LYS A 27 -1.80 15.46 2.18
N ARG A 28 -2.26 16.40 1.35
CA ARG A 28 -3.32 17.37 1.70
C ARG A 28 -4.70 16.74 1.96
N ARG A 29 -4.92 15.51 1.49
CA ARG A 29 -6.18 14.75 1.63
C ARG A 29 -6.06 13.61 2.64
N ILE A 30 -4.87 13.38 3.20
CA ILE A 30 -4.61 12.29 4.13
C ILE A 30 -4.79 12.82 5.54
N THR A 31 -5.85 12.37 6.21
CA THR A 31 -6.14 12.70 7.62
C THR A 31 -6.01 11.48 8.54
N SER A 32 -5.92 10.29 7.97
CA SER A 32 -5.85 9.02 8.68
C SER A 32 -4.88 8.03 8.00
N ALA A 33 -4.52 6.97 8.73
CA ALA A 33 -3.73 5.87 8.15
C ALA A 33 -4.53 5.13 7.05
N GLU A 34 -5.85 5.08 7.19
CA GLU A 34 -6.77 4.53 6.21
C GLU A 34 -6.78 5.37 4.92
N ASP A 35 -6.75 6.70 5.03
CA ASP A 35 -6.58 7.59 3.87
C ASP A 35 -5.23 7.37 3.20
N PHE A 36 -4.16 7.21 3.99
CA PHE A 36 -2.86 6.85 3.45
C PHE A 36 -2.97 5.58 2.61
N ILE A 37 -3.55 4.50 3.16
CA ILE A 37 -3.72 3.23 2.45
C ILE A 37 -4.55 3.41 1.17
N LYS A 38 -5.66 4.14 1.26
CA LYS A 38 -6.56 4.43 0.15
C LYS A 38 -5.87 5.16 -1.00
N TYR A 39 -5.09 6.20 -0.70
CA TYR A 39 -4.51 7.08 -1.72
C TYR A 39 -3.13 6.64 -2.22
N THR A 40 -2.35 5.90 -1.43
CA THR A 40 -0.96 5.57 -1.77
C THR A 40 -0.74 4.13 -2.23
N VAL A 41 -1.46 3.15 -1.66
CA VAL A 41 -1.14 1.72 -1.87
C VAL A 41 -2.31 0.88 -2.37
N THR A 42 -3.49 1.44 -2.60
CA THR A 42 -4.66 0.66 -3.07
C THR A 42 -4.61 0.36 -4.57
N LYS A 43 -4.42 1.38 -5.41
CA LYS A 43 -4.50 1.24 -6.87
C LYS A 43 -3.76 2.34 -7.61
N SER A 44 -3.52 2.10 -8.90
CA SER A 44 -2.98 3.08 -9.84
C SER A 44 -3.97 4.21 -10.05
N SER A 45 -3.52 5.45 -9.84
CA SER A 45 -4.33 6.64 -10.15
C SER A 45 -4.47 6.86 -11.67
N LEU A 46 -3.58 6.27 -12.48
CA LEU A 46 -3.60 6.43 -13.94
C LEU A 46 -4.43 5.34 -14.62
N SER A 47 -4.26 4.09 -14.20
CA SER A 47 -4.90 2.92 -14.84
C SER A 47 -6.09 2.35 -14.05
N GLY A 48 -6.32 2.81 -12.82
CA GLY A 48 -7.36 2.27 -11.94
C GLY A 48 -7.09 0.85 -11.41
N GLN A 49 -6.03 0.18 -11.87
CA GLN A 49 -5.74 -1.21 -11.52
C GLN A 49 -5.30 -1.36 -10.05
N PRO A 50 -5.88 -2.32 -9.31
CA PRO A 50 -5.50 -2.58 -7.93
C PRO A 50 -4.10 -3.16 -7.83
N TYR A 51 -3.37 -2.73 -6.80
CA TYR A 51 -2.05 -3.26 -6.50
C TYR A 51 -2.17 -4.54 -5.68
N LYS A 52 -1.14 -5.38 -5.72
CA LYS A 52 -1.09 -6.64 -4.99
C LYS A 52 0.21 -6.76 -4.21
N VAL A 53 0.19 -7.57 -3.18
CA VAL A 53 1.39 -7.98 -2.43
C VAL A 53 1.50 -9.49 -2.53
N VAL A 54 2.72 -9.97 -2.80
CA VAL A 54 3.04 -11.39 -2.81
C VAL A 54 3.96 -11.70 -1.64
N CYS A 55 3.51 -12.51 -0.68
CA CYS A 55 4.31 -12.99 0.44
C CYS A 55 4.27 -14.50 0.42
N ASP A 56 5.42 -15.18 0.43
CA ASP A 56 5.52 -16.64 0.54
C ASP A 56 4.63 -17.39 -0.48
N GLY A 57 4.54 -16.86 -1.71
CA GLY A 57 3.71 -17.41 -2.79
C GLY A 57 2.24 -16.99 -2.74
N HIS A 58 1.77 -16.36 -1.66
CA HIS A 58 0.39 -15.91 -1.50
C HIS A 58 0.22 -14.49 -2.04
N LYS A 59 -0.68 -14.34 -3.01
CA LYS A 59 -0.98 -13.06 -3.67
C LYS A 59 -2.29 -12.48 -3.15
N VAL A 60 -2.22 -11.32 -2.50
CA VAL A 60 -3.37 -10.62 -1.92
C VAL A 60 -3.47 -9.19 -2.42
N LEU A 61 -4.63 -8.56 -2.27
CA LEU A 61 -4.77 -7.13 -2.58
C LEU A 61 -3.91 -6.31 -1.63
N SER A 62 -3.23 -5.30 -2.17
CA SER A 62 -2.35 -4.46 -1.35
C SER A 62 -3.12 -3.72 -0.26
N ALA A 63 -4.32 -3.21 -0.57
CA ALA A 63 -5.18 -2.57 0.42
C ALA A 63 -5.52 -3.49 1.61
N GLU A 64 -5.87 -4.76 1.33
CA GLU A 64 -6.18 -5.74 2.38
C GLU A 64 -4.96 -6.03 3.25
N TRP A 65 -3.80 -6.22 2.61
CA TRP A 65 -2.54 -6.48 3.30
C TRP A 65 -2.16 -5.32 4.24
N PHE A 66 -2.20 -4.07 3.75
CA PHE A 66 -1.86 -2.90 4.57
C PHE A 66 -2.90 -2.63 5.67
N MET A 67 -4.19 -2.89 5.43
CA MET A 67 -5.21 -2.77 6.47
C MET A 67 -5.03 -3.82 7.58
N ALA A 68 -4.68 -5.06 7.21
CA ALA A 68 -4.35 -6.10 8.18
C ALA A 68 -3.12 -5.72 9.01
N GLU A 69 -2.06 -5.21 8.37
CA GLU A 69 -0.86 -4.77 9.08
C GLU A 69 -1.13 -3.56 9.98
N LEU A 70 -1.96 -2.60 9.56
CA LEU A 70 -2.38 -1.47 10.39
C LEU A 70 -3.14 -1.94 11.64
N ARG A 71 -4.08 -2.89 11.49
CA ARG A 71 -4.78 -3.51 12.63
C ARG A 71 -3.82 -4.21 13.57
N ARG A 72 -2.87 -4.98 13.02
CA ARG A 72 -1.83 -5.68 13.81
C ARG A 72 -0.97 -4.69 14.58
N PHE A 73 -0.54 -3.60 13.94
CA PHE A 73 0.25 -2.54 14.55
C PHE A 73 -0.51 -1.89 15.73
N ARG A 74 -1.79 -1.55 15.54
CA ARG A 74 -2.65 -0.98 16.60
C ARG A 74 -2.96 -1.97 17.72
N GLY A 75 -3.08 -3.26 17.43
CA GLY A 75 -3.25 -4.30 18.46
C GLY A 75 -2.01 -4.51 19.32
N LYS A 76 -0.81 -4.27 18.76
CA LYS A 76 0.47 -4.33 19.49
C LYS A 76 0.79 -3.05 20.26
N ASN A 77 0.27 -1.91 19.80
CA ASN A 77 0.31 -0.62 20.50
C ASN A 77 -1.12 -0.19 20.86
N PRO A 78 -1.75 -0.81 21.88
CA PRO A 78 -2.95 -0.22 22.46
C PRO A 78 -2.59 1.20 22.93
N LYS A 79 -3.36 2.19 22.47
CA LYS A 79 -3.27 3.57 22.97
C LYS A 79 -3.70 3.63 24.42
#